data_AF-A0A1V5AMJ0-F1
#
_entry.id   AF-A0A1V5AMJ0-F1
#
_cell.length_a   1.000
_cell.length_b   1.000
_cell.length_c   1.000
_cell.angle_alpha   90.00
_cell.angle_beta   90.00
_cell.angle_gamma   90.00
#
_symmetry.space_group_name_H-M   'P 1'
#
loop_
_entity.id
_entity.type
_entity.pdbx_description
1 polymer ?
#
loop_
_entity_poly.entity_id
_entity_poly.type
_entity_poly.pdbx_seq_one_letter_code
_entity_poly.pdbx_strand_id
1 'polypeptide(L)'
;MEMEYHQAAKMSKPVDLDRRQTFYAVLSLPKNRYLARKLSWVLTIQGVPTYILLPTGPEDLDGLLEAIRPQWGPLDRQVVVGRKGPIAQLDMCGLEVPMVLIDQINQFKHGDFMRSIWPEAAADERLKAAADDMFRRMMQIADNTGSTDRHRALNYLSVRCPEIYTKAAEEMGRDFSLTSVEARRSRISDDRKIISVVFSFANKNGAAEKYSVRVDASEEFPFLVTKMAPYYER
;
A
#
# COMPACT_ATOMS: atom_id res chain seq x y z
N MET A 1 18.79 10.72 -22.49
CA MET A 1 18.74 9.73 -21.39
C MET A 1 18.56 8.32 -21.94
N GLU A 2 17.59 8.11 -22.85
CA GLU A 2 17.36 6.82 -23.49
C GLU A 2 18.60 6.19 -24.14
N MET A 3 19.39 6.95 -24.91
CA MET A 3 20.63 6.45 -25.53
C MET A 3 21.68 5.97 -24.52
N GLU A 4 21.83 6.70 -23.40
CA GLU A 4 22.77 6.36 -22.33
C GLU A 4 22.37 5.05 -21.64
N TYR A 5 21.07 4.87 -21.36
CA TYR A 5 20.55 3.61 -20.84
C TYR A 5 20.83 2.45 -21.80
N HIS A 6 20.59 2.63 -23.10
CA HIS A 6 20.87 1.60 -24.11
C HIS A 6 22.35 1.23 -24.15
N GLN A 7 23.26 2.20 -24.00
CA GLN A 7 24.70 1.93 -23.91
C GLN A 7 25.04 1.14 -22.63
N ALA A 8 24.53 1.56 -21.48
CA ALA A 8 24.73 0.86 -20.21
C ALA A 8 24.18 -0.58 -20.23
N ALA A 9 23.02 -0.80 -20.86
CA ALA A 9 22.41 -2.12 -21.04
C ALA A 9 23.26 -3.02 -21.94
N LYS A 10 23.78 -2.51 -23.07
CA LYS A 10 24.69 -3.25 -23.96
C LYS A 10 25.98 -3.68 -23.26
N MET A 11 26.50 -2.87 -22.35
CA MET A 11 27.72 -3.21 -21.57
C MET A 11 27.45 -4.18 -20.43
N SER A 12 26.21 -4.26 -19.95
CA SER A 12 25.86 -5.09 -18.79
C SER A 12 25.38 -6.50 -19.17
N LYS A 13 25.21 -6.80 -20.48
CA LYS A 13 24.73 -8.05 -21.10
C LYS A 13 24.62 -9.26 -20.15
N PRO A 14 23.52 -9.40 -19.41
CA PRO A 14 23.17 -10.67 -18.80
C PRO A 14 22.53 -11.53 -19.89
N VAL A 15 22.94 -12.79 -20.00
CA VAL A 15 22.31 -13.78 -20.88
C VAL A 15 20.89 -14.08 -20.33
N ASP A 16 19.89 -14.13 -21.22
CA ASP A 16 18.49 -14.58 -20.96
C ASP A 16 17.59 -13.76 -19.99
N LEU A 17 17.82 -12.45 -19.81
CA LEU A 17 16.87 -11.61 -19.05
C LEU A 17 15.79 -10.97 -19.93
N ASP A 18 14.56 -10.93 -19.41
CA ASP A 18 13.48 -10.14 -20.02
C ASP A 18 13.75 -8.62 -19.92
N ARG A 19 12.90 -7.81 -20.57
CA ARG A 19 13.06 -6.34 -20.60
C ARG A 19 13.02 -5.70 -19.20
N ARG A 20 12.14 -6.15 -18.30
CA ARG A 20 12.02 -5.60 -16.93
C ARG A 20 13.19 -6.04 -16.07
N GLN A 21 13.61 -7.29 -16.19
CA GLN A 21 14.78 -7.83 -15.52
C GLN A 21 16.06 -7.11 -15.93
N THR A 22 16.22 -6.84 -17.24
CA THR A 22 17.33 -6.03 -17.75
C THR A 22 17.29 -4.61 -17.21
N PHE A 23 16.10 -3.98 -17.21
CA PHE A 23 15.93 -2.60 -16.71
C PHE A 23 16.34 -2.49 -15.23
N TYR A 24 15.83 -3.37 -14.38
CA TYR A 24 16.22 -3.43 -12.97
C TYR A 24 17.71 -3.74 -12.79
N ALA A 25 18.25 -4.74 -13.49
CA ALA A 25 19.65 -5.14 -13.36
C ALA A 25 20.61 -4.01 -13.73
N VAL A 26 20.31 -3.25 -14.79
CA VAL A 26 21.13 -2.10 -15.20
C VAL A 26 21.05 -0.97 -14.18
N LEU A 27 19.85 -0.60 -13.73
CA LEU A 27 19.67 0.55 -12.83
C LEU A 27 20.14 0.28 -11.40
N SER A 28 20.15 -0.99 -10.97
CA SER A 28 20.61 -1.40 -9.64
C SER A 28 22.14 -1.36 -9.48
N LEU A 29 22.89 -1.23 -10.58
CA LEU A 29 24.34 -1.10 -10.50
C LEU A 29 24.72 0.26 -9.90
N PRO A 30 25.59 0.32 -8.86
CA PRO A 30 25.98 1.57 -8.23
C PRO A 30 26.51 2.63 -9.21
N LYS A 31 27.29 2.21 -10.23
CA LYS A 31 27.81 3.09 -11.29
C LYS A 31 26.72 3.74 -12.15
N ASN A 32 25.53 3.15 -12.20
CA ASN A 32 24.38 3.60 -12.99
C ASN A 32 23.36 4.38 -12.16
N ARG A 33 23.62 4.65 -10.87
CA ARG A 33 22.68 5.40 -9.99
C ARG A 33 22.30 6.77 -10.55
N TYR A 34 23.18 7.40 -11.33
CA TYR A 34 22.87 8.65 -12.01
C TYR A 34 21.76 8.53 -13.05
N LEU A 35 21.54 7.34 -13.64
CA LEU A 35 20.43 7.07 -14.54
C LEU A 35 19.12 7.06 -13.77
N ALA A 36 19.07 6.36 -12.62
CA ALA A 36 17.90 6.31 -11.75
C ALA A 36 17.42 7.71 -11.31
N ARG A 37 18.37 8.64 -11.06
CA ARG A 37 18.06 10.06 -10.75
C ARG A 37 17.43 10.84 -11.90
N LYS A 38 17.63 10.41 -13.14
CA LYS A 38 17.13 11.08 -14.35
C LYS A 38 15.84 10.45 -14.88
N LEU A 39 15.30 9.46 -14.19
CA LEU A 39 14.03 8.83 -14.56
C LEU A 39 12.85 9.59 -13.93
N SER A 40 11.75 9.61 -14.67
CA SER A 40 10.44 9.99 -14.17
C SER A 40 9.84 8.81 -13.40
N TRP A 41 9.79 8.91 -12.09
CA TRP A 41 9.17 7.88 -11.24
C TRP A 41 7.67 8.14 -11.16
N VAL A 42 6.87 7.20 -11.65
CA VAL A 42 5.41 7.34 -11.73
C VAL A 42 4.76 6.27 -10.88
N LEU A 43 4.00 6.69 -9.87
CA LEU A 43 3.13 5.79 -9.11
C LEU A 43 1.85 5.56 -9.90
N THR A 44 1.58 4.30 -10.21
CA THR A 44 0.33 3.87 -10.83
C THR A 44 -0.57 3.21 -9.79
N ILE A 45 -1.87 3.48 -9.87
CA ILE A 45 -2.89 2.84 -9.05
C ILE A 45 -3.86 2.19 -10.02
N GLN A 46 -4.00 0.87 -9.93
CA GLN A 46 -4.77 0.07 -10.91
C GLN A 46 -4.33 0.33 -12.37
N GLY A 47 -3.03 0.53 -12.59
CA GLY A 47 -2.46 0.81 -13.91
C GLY A 47 -2.63 2.25 -14.40
N VAL A 48 -3.29 3.12 -13.65
CA VAL A 48 -3.49 4.54 -13.99
C VAL A 48 -2.39 5.39 -13.36
N PRO A 49 -1.60 6.15 -14.15
CA PRO A 49 -0.67 7.14 -13.61
C PRO A 49 -1.39 8.12 -12.67
N THR A 50 -1.01 8.11 -11.39
CA THR A 50 -1.71 8.92 -10.37
C THR A 50 -0.79 9.98 -9.76
N TYR A 51 0.49 9.67 -9.58
CA TYR A 51 1.47 10.63 -9.03
C TYR A 51 2.82 10.52 -9.71
N ILE A 52 3.52 11.65 -9.78
CA ILE A 52 4.97 11.66 -10.02
C ILE A 52 5.66 11.69 -8.66
N LEU A 53 6.56 10.72 -8.44
CA LEU A 53 7.32 10.59 -7.21
C LEU A 53 8.65 11.34 -7.35
N LEU A 54 8.90 12.23 -6.40
CA LEU A 54 10.12 13.02 -6.32
C LEU A 54 10.95 12.52 -5.13
N PRO A 55 12.05 11.79 -5.36
CA PRO A 55 12.95 11.40 -4.28
C PRO A 55 13.58 12.65 -3.65
N THR A 56 13.60 12.72 -2.33
CA THR A 56 14.20 13.82 -1.56
C THR A 56 15.61 13.48 -1.08
N GLY A 57 15.91 12.18 -0.90
CA GLY A 57 17.21 11.67 -0.50
C GLY A 57 17.75 10.56 -1.41
N PRO A 58 19.04 10.20 -1.29
CA PRO A 58 19.60 9.04 -1.96
C PRO A 58 18.85 7.74 -1.64
N GLU A 59 18.45 7.52 -0.40
CA GLU A 59 17.76 6.32 0.10
C GLU A 59 16.42 6.06 -0.60
N ASP A 60 15.71 7.11 -1.02
CA ASP A 60 14.47 6.98 -1.77
C ASP A 60 14.69 6.27 -3.11
N LEU A 61 15.85 6.50 -3.75
CA LEU A 61 16.20 5.81 -4.99
C LEU A 61 16.34 4.31 -4.78
N ASP A 62 16.83 3.88 -3.62
CA ASP A 62 16.93 2.44 -3.33
C ASP A 62 15.53 1.83 -3.17
N GLY A 63 14.62 2.54 -2.50
CA GLY A 63 13.20 2.15 -2.43
C GLY A 63 12.52 2.09 -3.80
N LEU A 64 12.77 3.07 -4.65
CA LEU A 64 12.26 3.16 -6.03
C LEU A 64 12.86 2.08 -6.97
N LEU A 65 14.12 1.71 -6.75
CA LEU A 65 14.76 0.63 -7.51
C LEU A 65 14.23 -0.74 -7.10
N GLU A 66 14.12 -1.01 -5.80
CA GLU A 66 13.46 -2.24 -5.33
C GLU A 66 12.00 -2.29 -5.77
N ALA A 67 11.36 -1.13 -5.93
CA ALA A 67 10.00 -1.04 -6.40
C ALA A 67 9.79 -1.61 -7.82
N ILE A 68 10.80 -1.51 -8.69
CA ILE A 68 10.78 -2.04 -10.05
C ILE A 68 11.41 -3.43 -10.16
N ARG A 69 11.83 -4.03 -9.03
CA ARG A 69 12.43 -5.36 -8.98
C ARG A 69 11.49 -6.40 -9.62
N PRO A 70 11.99 -7.28 -10.50
CA PRO A 70 11.22 -8.41 -10.98
C PRO A 70 10.86 -9.35 -9.81
N GLN A 71 9.68 -9.99 -9.85
CA GLN A 71 9.23 -11.03 -8.89
C GLN A 71 8.51 -10.54 -7.62
N TRP A 72 7.78 -9.43 -7.68
CA TRP A 72 6.78 -9.14 -6.65
C TRP A 72 5.63 -10.17 -6.70
N GLY A 73 5.20 -10.65 -5.53
CA GLY A 73 3.98 -11.44 -5.42
C GLY A 73 2.74 -10.60 -5.79
N PRO A 74 1.64 -11.22 -6.25
CA PRO A 74 0.44 -10.49 -6.69
C PRO A 74 -0.22 -9.66 -5.57
N LEU A 75 0.04 -10.03 -4.31
CA LEU A 75 -0.49 -9.39 -3.11
C LEU A 75 0.52 -8.46 -2.43
N ASP A 76 1.76 -8.45 -2.87
CA ASP A 76 2.75 -7.55 -2.33
C ASP A 76 2.48 -6.12 -2.82
N ARG A 77 2.87 -5.13 -2.01
CA ARG A 77 2.59 -3.72 -2.27
C ARG A 77 3.80 -2.86 -1.93
N GLN A 78 3.87 -1.71 -2.58
CA GLN A 78 4.72 -0.62 -2.15
C GLN A 78 3.83 0.50 -1.65
N VAL A 79 4.20 1.04 -0.50
CA VAL A 79 3.46 2.10 0.15
C VAL A 79 4.37 3.31 0.19
N VAL A 80 3.98 4.36 -0.53
CA VAL A 80 4.66 5.65 -0.51
C VAL A 80 3.94 6.56 0.48
N VAL A 81 4.70 7.14 1.40
CA VAL A 81 4.25 8.24 2.26
C VAL A 81 5.04 9.47 1.88
N GLY A 82 4.35 10.58 1.74
CA GLY A 82 5.00 11.82 1.37
C GLY A 82 4.03 12.99 1.23
N ARG A 83 4.61 14.14 0.93
CA ARG A 83 3.89 15.41 0.81
C ARG A 83 3.46 15.68 -0.62
N LYS A 84 2.15 15.83 -0.82
CA LYS A 84 1.57 16.19 -2.12
C LYS A 84 1.91 17.63 -2.48
N GLY A 85 2.56 17.79 -3.62
CA GLY A 85 2.89 19.07 -4.24
C GLY A 85 1.92 19.46 -5.36
N PRO A 86 2.30 20.45 -6.19
CA PRO A 86 1.50 20.88 -7.34
C PRO A 86 1.45 19.80 -8.43
N ILE A 87 0.60 20.04 -9.44
CA ILE A 87 0.56 19.23 -10.65
C ILE A 87 1.86 19.43 -11.43
N ALA A 88 2.45 18.33 -11.90
CA ALA A 88 3.65 18.38 -12.72
C ALA A 88 3.38 19.06 -14.06
N GLN A 89 4.36 19.80 -14.56
CA GLN A 89 4.33 20.37 -15.89
C GLN A 89 4.61 19.28 -16.94
N LEU A 90 4.02 19.43 -18.12
CA LEU A 90 4.07 18.41 -19.19
C LEU A 90 5.51 18.10 -19.65
N ASP A 91 6.40 19.09 -19.58
CA ASP A 91 7.82 18.96 -19.94
C ASP A 91 8.65 18.10 -18.97
N MET A 92 8.18 17.89 -17.74
CA MET A 92 8.89 17.06 -16.76
C MET A 92 8.84 15.57 -17.10
N CYS A 93 7.64 15.06 -17.37
CA CYS A 93 7.37 13.61 -17.47
C CYS A 93 6.32 13.25 -18.54
N GLY A 94 5.81 14.23 -19.30
CA GLY A 94 4.71 14.02 -20.25
C GLY A 94 3.35 13.73 -19.60
N LEU A 95 3.21 13.99 -18.29
CA LEU A 95 2.01 13.71 -17.50
C LEU A 95 1.61 14.92 -16.66
N GLU A 96 0.32 15.25 -16.64
CA GLU A 96 -0.27 16.29 -15.80
C GLU A 96 -0.91 15.67 -14.55
N VAL A 97 -0.07 15.11 -13.67
CA VAL A 97 -0.51 14.50 -12.41
C VAL A 97 0.19 15.17 -11.21
N PRO A 98 -0.38 15.12 -10.00
CA PRO A 98 0.26 15.70 -8.82
C PRO A 98 1.62 15.08 -8.53
N MET A 99 2.55 15.92 -8.08
CA MET A 99 3.83 15.47 -7.58
C MET A 99 3.72 15.08 -6.10
N VAL A 100 4.53 14.12 -5.67
CA VAL A 100 4.68 13.73 -4.27
C VAL A 100 6.15 13.74 -3.93
N LEU A 101 6.55 14.60 -2.98
CA LEU A 101 7.87 14.52 -2.38
C LEU A 101 7.87 13.31 -1.46
N ILE A 102 8.80 12.39 -1.69
CA ILE A 102 8.89 11.16 -0.92
C ILE A 102 9.51 11.47 0.44
N ASP A 103 8.85 11.00 1.49
CA ASP A 103 9.36 11.01 2.84
C ASP A 103 9.60 9.57 3.35
N GLN A 104 8.80 8.58 2.89
CA GLN A 104 9.08 7.14 3.09
C GLN A 104 8.56 6.25 1.95
N ILE A 105 9.31 5.19 1.64
CA ILE A 105 8.86 4.07 0.81
C ILE A 105 8.94 2.79 1.64
N ASN A 106 7.79 2.14 1.84
CA ASN A 106 7.72 0.86 2.54
C ASN A 106 7.40 -0.25 1.56
N GLN A 107 8.16 -1.34 1.67
CA GLN A 107 7.89 -2.59 0.97
C GLN A 107 7.02 -3.46 1.85
N PHE A 108 5.83 -3.77 1.38
CA PHE A 108 4.91 -4.66 2.06
C PHE A 108 4.88 -5.98 1.31
N LYS A 109 5.42 -7.02 1.94
CA LYS A 109 5.37 -8.40 1.42
C LYS A 109 4.29 -9.16 2.15
N HIS A 110 3.32 -9.66 1.39
CA HIS A 110 2.16 -10.38 1.92
C HIS A 110 2.60 -11.57 2.78
N GLY A 111 3.56 -12.37 2.28
CA GLY A 111 4.05 -13.53 3.01
C GLY A 111 4.71 -13.20 4.35
N ASP A 112 5.49 -12.10 4.41
CA ASP A 112 6.10 -11.64 5.67
C ASP A 112 5.04 -11.14 6.65
N PHE A 113 4.06 -10.39 6.14
CA PHE A 113 2.97 -9.89 6.96
C PHE A 113 2.10 -11.02 7.52
N MET A 114 1.72 -12.01 6.71
CA MET A 114 0.92 -13.14 7.19
C MET A 114 1.66 -13.96 8.26
N ARG A 115 2.97 -14.19 8.09
CA ARG A 115 3.80 -14.82 9.13
C ARG A 115 3.88 -14.02 10.42
N SER A 116 3.80 -12.68 10.34
CA SER A 116 3.81 -11.82 11.52
C SER A 116 2.52 -11.90 12.33
N ILE A 117 1.38 -12.20 11.69
CA ILE A 117 0.08 -12.35 12.37
C ILE A 117 -0.05 -13.77 12.93
N TRP A 118 0.30 -14.79 12.14
CA TRP A 118 0.30 -16.18 12.58
C TRP A 118 1.59 -16.89 12.15
N PRO A 119 2.47 -17.23 13.11
CA PRO A 119 3.60 -18.12 12.85
C PRO A 119 3.09 -19.47 12.33
N GLU A 120 3.71 -20.00 11.27
CA GLU A 120 3.25 -21.18 10.51
C GLU A 120 2.94 -22.42 11.38
N ALA A 121 3.59 -22.56 12.53
CA ALA A 121 3.40 -23.66 13.48
C ALA A 121 2.06 -23.65 14.23
N ALA A 122 1.29 -22.55 14.18
CA ALA A 122 0.12 -22.32 15.03
C ALA A 122 -1.21 -22.10 14.29
N ALA A 123 -1.24 -22.08 12.95
CA ALA A 123 -2.42 -21.64 12.21
C ALA A 123 -3.20 -22.77 11.51
N ASP A 124 -4.47 -22.89 11.87
CA ASP A 124 -5.51 -23.61 11.12
C ASP A 124 -5.60 -23.07 9.68
N GLU A 125 -5.61 -23.97 8.69
CA GLU A 125 -5.74 -23.62 7.27
C GLU A 125 -6.98 -22.78 6.96
N ARG A 126 -8.09 -22.96 7.70
CA ARG A 126 -9.27 -22.10 7.58
C ARG A 126 -8.98 -20.68 8.03
N LEU A 127 -8.27 -20.48 9.13
CA LEU A 127 -7.92 -19.14 9.62
C LEU A 127 -6.98 -18.41 8.64
N LYS A 128 -6.02 -19.14 8.05
CA LYS A 128 -5.15 -18.59 6.99
C LYS A 128 -5.97 -18.13 5.78
N ALA A 129 -6.89 -18.96 5.30
CA ALA A 129 -7.77 -18.62 4.19
C ALA A 129 -8.64 -17.38 4.50
N ALA A 130 -9.09 -17.22 5.75
CA ALA A 130 -9.83 -16.04 6.21
C ALA A 130 -9.01 -14.76 6.10
N ALA A 131 -7.78 -14.82 6.60
CA ALA A 131 -6.85 -13.70 6.59
C ALA A 131 -6.48 -13.30 5.16
N ASP A 132 -6.26 -14.28 4.29
CA ASP A 132 -6.01 -14.08 2.86
C ASP A 132 -7.21 -13.44 2.14
N ASP A 133 -8.45 -13.88 2.41
CA ASP A 133 -9.65 -13.25 1.84
C ASP A 133 -9.80 -11.80 2.33
N MET A 134 -9.63 -11.58 3.64
CA MET A 134 -9.63 -10.25 4.22
C MET A 134 -8.56 -9.36 3.59
N PHE A 135 -7.36 -9.88 3.39
CA PHE A 135 -6.26 -9.17 2.74
C PHE A 135 -6.60 -8.78 1.31
N ARG A 136 -7.11 -9.72 0.51
CA ARG A 136 -7.53 -9.43 -0.88
C ARG A 136 -8.58 -8.31 -0.92
N ARG A 137 -9.56 -8.34 -0.02
CA ARG A 137 -10.59 -7.29 0.08
C ARG A 137 -10.00 -5.95 0.50
N MET A 138 -9.15 -5.93 1.53
CA MET A 138 -8.50 -4.70 1.98
C MET A 138 -7.56 -4.10 0.93
N MET A 139 -6.91 -4.94 0.11
CA MET A 139 -6.13 -4.46 -1.03
C MET A 139 -6.99 -3.80 -2.09
N GLN A 140 -8.15 -4.39 -2.43
CA GLN A 140 -9.10 -3.78 -3.35
C GLN A 140 -9.65 -2.45 -2.81
N ILE A 141 -9.93 -2.39 -1.51
CA ILE A 141 -10.36 -1.15 -0.85
C ILE A 141 -9.23 -0.10 -0.84
N ALA A 142 -7.97 -0.55 -0.74
CA ALA A 142 -6.78 0.28 -0.78
C ALA A 142 -6.36 0.73 -2.19
N ASP A 143 -7.04 0.25 -3.25
CA ASP A 143 -6.88 0.72 -4.63
C ASP A 143 -7.54 2.09 -4.83
N ASN A 144 -7.06 3.07 -4.05
CA ASN A 144 -7.56 4.42 -3.99
C ASN A 144 -6.38 5.41 -4.02
N THR A 145 -6.67 6.69 -4.25
CA THR A 145 -5.61 7.68 -4.50
C THR A 145 -4.78 8.06 -3.27
N GLY A 146 -5.11 7.64 -2.05
CA GLY A 146 -4.40 8.09 -0.84
C GLY A 146 -4.48 9.61 -0.57
N SER A 147 -5.29 10.37 -1.33
CA SER A 147 -5.34 11.84 -1.25
C SER A 147 -6.35 12.41 -0.26
N THR A 148 -7.25 11.58 0.26
CA THR A 148 -8.26 11.98 1.25
C THR A 148 -7.97 11.33 2.59
N ASP A 149 -8.44 11.92 3.69
CA ASP A 149 -8.25 11.35 5.02
C ASP A 149 -8.81 9.92 5.13
N ARG A 150 -9.94 9.65 4.45
CA ARG A 150 -10.55 8.31 4.39
C ARG A 150 -9.65 7.31 3.66
N HIS A 151 -9.13 7.70 2.50
CA HIS A 151 -8.20 6.89 1.72
C HIS A 151 -6.93 6.59 2.53
N ARG A 152 -6.37 7.60 3.19
CA ARG A 152 -5.18 7.45 4.05
C ARG A 152 -5.43 6.52 5.22
N ALA A 153 -6.58 6.60 5.87
CA ALA A 153 -6.96 5.69 6.95
C ALA A 153 -7.12 4.25 6.47
N LEU A 154 -7.78 4.03 5.33
CA LEU A 154 -7.93 2.69 4.73
C LEU A 154 -6.57 2.10 4.36
N ASN A 155 -5.74 2.85 3.64
CA ASN A 155 -4.42 2.41 3.22
C ASN A 155 -3.51 2.10 4.41
N TYR A 156 -3.57 2.91 5.47
CA TYR A 156 -2.84 2.67 6.71
C TYR A 156 -3.27 1.35 7.36
N LEU A 157 -4.58 1.13 7.57
CA LEU A 157 -5.08 -0.10 8.21
C LEU A 157 -4.71 -1.35 7.41
N SER A 158 -4.78 -1.28 6.08
CA SER A 158 -4.45 -2.38 5.17
C SER A 158 -3.01 -2.89 5.26
N VAL A 159 -2.08 -2.10 5.81
CA VAL A 159 -0.65 -2.47 5.84
C VAL A 159 0.00 -2.35 7.22
N ARG A 160 -0.69 -1.76 8.20
CA ARG A 160 -0.16 -1.53 9.56
C ARG A 160 -1.01 -2.08 10.69
N CYS A 161 -2.20 -2.65 10.42
CA CYS A 161 -3.11 -3.08 11.48
C CYS A 161 -3.39 -4.61 11.44
N PRO A 162 -2.48 -5.46 11.94
CA PRO A 162 -2.70 -6.90 12.12
C PRO A 162 -4.05 -7.28 12.74
N GLU A 163 -4.52 -6.50 13.71
CA GLU A 163 -5.75 -6.77 14.47
C GLU A 163 -6.99 -6.94 13.56
N ILE A 164 -7.09 -6.23 12.43
CA ILE A 164 -8.26 -6.36 11.53
C ILE A 164 -8.29 -7.73 10.83
N TYR A 165 -7.12 -8.33 10.59
CA TYR A 165 -6.97 -9.63 9.97
C TYR A 165 -7.27 -10.75 10.97
N THR A 166 -6.72 -10.62 12.19
CA THR A 166 -7.05 -11.51 13.31
C THR A 166 -8.56 -11.55 13.55
N LYS A 167 -9.19 -10.37 13.60
CA LYS A 167 -10.63 -10.28 13.84
C LYS A 167 -11.46 -10.88 12.70
N ALA A 168 -11.07 -10.64 11.44
CA ALA A 168 -11.76 -11.27 10.31
C ALA A 168 -11.69 -12.80 10.35
N ALA A 169 -10.55 -13.36 10.79
CA ALA A 169 -10.40 -14.80 10.96
C ALA A 169 -11.27 -15.37 12.09
N GLU A 170 -11.35 -14.67 13.23
CA GLU A 170 -12.27 -15.03 14.33
C GLU A 170 -13.74 -15.05 13.88
N GLU A 171 -14.18 -14.00 13.17
CA GLU A 171 -15.55 -13.92 12.67
C GLU A 171 -15.85 -15.02 11.64
N MET A 172 -14.89 -15.33 10.77
CA MET A 172 -15.05 -16.43 9.82
C MET A 172 -15.14 -17.80 10.51
N GLY A 173 -14.40 -18.01 11.61
CA GLY A 173 -14.53 -19.21 12.44
C GLY A 173 -15.92 -19.36 13.07
N ARG A 174 -16.70 -18.28 13.12
CA ARG A 174 -18.10 -18.23 13.60
C ARG A 174 -19.13 -18.19 12.47
N ASP A 175 -18.72 -18.57 11.25
CA ASP A 175 -19.53 -18.55 10.02
C ASP A 175 -20.01 -17.15 9.58
N PHE A 176 -19.32 -16.09 9.99
CA PHE A 176 -19.53 -14.75 9.46
C PHE A 176 -18.64 -14.48 8.25
N SER A 177 -19.07 -13.56 7.39
CA SER A 177 -18.28 -13.05 6.27
C SER A 177 -18.29 -11.53 6.28
N LEU A 178 -17.16 -10.92 5.90
CA LEU A 178 -17.09 -9.48 5.74
C LEU A 178 -18.03 -9.04 4.61
N THR A 179 -18.91 -8.08 4.90
CA THR A 179 -19.89 -7.54 3.95
C THR A 179 -19.60 -6.09 3.56
N SER A 180 -19.07 -5.28 4.47
CA SER A 180 -18.65 -3.91 4.14
C SER A 180 -17.48 -3.42 4.99
N VAL A 181 -16.71 -2.49 4.41
CA VAL A 181 -15.71 -1.67 5.11
C VAL A 181 -15.99 -0.22 4.79
N GLU A 182 -16.35 0.57 5.80
CA GLU A 182 -16.80 1.94 5.61
C GLU A 182 -15.94 2.91 6.43
N ALA A 183 -15.26 3.82 5.73
CA ALA A 183 -14.50 4.90 6.34
C ALA A 183 -15.35 6.17 6.43
N ARG A 184 -15.54 6.70 7.64
CA ARG A 184 -16.28 7.95 7.88
C ARG A 184 -15.55 8.84 8.87
N ARG A 185 -15.75 10.15 8.75
CA ARG A 185 -15.24 11.09 9.75
C ARG A 185 -15.94 10.87 11.08
N SER A 186 -15.16 10.89 12.16
CA SER A 186 -15.68 10.89 13.52
C SER A 186 -16.44 12.20 13.78
N ARG A 187 -17.54 12.13 14.52
CA ARG A 187 -18.25 13.33 15.00
C ARG A 187 -17.55 13.97 16.21
N ILE A 188 -16.62 13.24 16.84
CA ILE A 188 -15.87 13.65 18.03
C ILE A 188 -14.43 13.96 17.60
N SER A 189 -14.27 14.93 16.70
CA SER A 189 -12.95 15.44 16.38
C SER A 189 -13.07 16.92 16.12
N ASP A 190 -12.37 17.70 16.92
CA ASP A 190 -12.29 19.15 16.83
C ASP A 190 -11.43 19.51 15.61
N ASP A 191 -10.18 19.91 15.81
CA ASP A 191 -9.22 20.18 14.72
C ASP A 191 -8.61 18.92 14.09
N ARG A 192 -8.81 17.75 14.70
CA ARG A 192 -8.20 16.49 14.23
C ARG A 192 -9.02 15.81 13.15
N LYS A 193 -8.35 15.17 12.19
CA LYS A 193 -8.99 14.40 11.12
C LYS A 193 -9.10 12.92 11.53
N ILE A 194 -9.99 12.64 12.47
CA ILE A 194 -10.20 11.27 12.96
C ILE A 194 -11.19 10.54 12.06
N ILE A 195 -10.77 9.40 11.50
CA ILE A 195 -11.58 8.53 10.66
C ILE A 195 -11.94 7.27 11.43
N SER A 196 -13.24 7.00 11.57
CA SER A 196 -13.74 5.71 12.04
C SER A 196 -13.94 4.79 10.85
N VAL A 197 -13.22 3.68 10.82
CA VAL A 197 -13.37 2.63 9.81
C VAL A 197 -14.17 1.50 10.44
N VAL A 198 -15.28 1.13 9.80
CA VAL A 198 -16.26 0.17 10.31
C VAL A 198 -16.22 -1.06 9.43
N PHE A 199 -16.04 -2.22 10.06
CA PHE A 199 -16.06 -3.52 9.43
C PHE A 199 -17.39 -4.18 9.79
N SER A 200 -18.20 -4.47 8.78
CA SER A 200 -19.48 -5.15 8.95
C SER A 200 -19.32 -6.61 8.55
N PHE A 201 -19.77 -7.50 9.43
CA PHE A 201 -19.79 -8.93 9.23
C PHE A 201 -21.22 -9.43 9.30
N ALA A 202 -21.59 -10.38 8.44
CA ALA A 202 -22.89 -11.02 8.51
C ALA A 202 -22.77 -12.53 8.30
N ASN A 203 -23.67 -13.30 8.90
CA ASN A 203 -23.78 -14.73 8.67
C ASN A 203 -25.08 -15.08 7.92
N LYS A 204 -25.18 -16.32 7.46
CA LYS A 204 -26.34 -16.81 6.69
C LYS A 204 -27.64 -16.84 7.50
N ASN A 205 -27.54 -16.81 8.83
CA ASN A 205 -28.68 -16.83 9.75
C ASN A 205 -29.26 -15.42 9.99
N GLY A 206 -28.72 -14.39 9.34
CA GLY A 206 -29.19 -13.00 9.45
C GLY A 206 -28.58 -12.23 10.62
N ALA A 207 -27.66 -12.80 11.38
CA ALA A 207 -26.93 -12.06 12.41
C ALA A 207 -25.90 -11.13 11.73
N ALA A 208 -25.78 -9.92 12.26
CA ALA A 208 -24.80 -8.94 11.81
C ALA A 208 -24.03 -8.38 13.00
N GLU A 209 -22.70 -8.35 12.87
CA GLU A 209 -21.80 -7.77 13.85
C GLU A 209 -20.97 -6.67 13.17
N LYS A 210 -20.77 -5.56 13.87
CA LYS A 210 -19.95 -4.46 13.37
C LYS A 210 -18.85 -4.16 14.36
N TYR A 211 -17.69 -3.87 13.82
CA TYR A 211 -16.52 -3.47 14.59
C TYR A 211 -15.97 -2.18 14.02
N SER A 212 -15.35 -1.34 14.85
CA SER A 212 -14.71 -0.13 14.36
C SER A 212 -13.33 0.06 14.97
N VAL A 213 -12.47 0.68 14.17
CA VAL A 213 -11.16 1.16 14.55
C VAL A 213 -11.08 2.64 14.14
N ARG A 214 -10.39 3.45 14.94
CA ARG A 214 -10.21 4.88 14.64
C ARG A 214 -8.77 5.16 14.28
N VAL A 215 -8.59 5.91 13.21
CA VAL A 215 -7.29 6.37 12.72
C VAL A 215 -7.27 7.89 12.75
N ASP A 216 -6.22 8.46 13.31
CA ASP A 216 -5.91 9.88 13.17
C ASP A 216 -5.11 10.05 11.87
N ALA A 217 -5.66 10.84 10.94
CA ALA A 217 -5.03 11.16 9.67
C ALA A 217 -4.75 12.68 9.57
N SER A 218 -4.57 13.38 10.69
CA SER A 218 -4.31 14.83 10.68
C SER A 218 -2.97 15.14 10.04
N GLU A 219 -1.93 14.46 10.53
CA GLU A 219 -0.54 14.60 10.10
C GLU A 219 -0.19 13.60 9.02
N GLU A 220 0.99 13.75 8.42
CA GLU A 220 1.50 12.92 7.33
C GLU A 220 1.49 11.41 7.63
N PHE A 221 1.85 11.03 8.85
CA PHE A 221 1.90 9.64 9.31
C PHE A 221 0.65 9.30 10.13
N PRO A 222 -0.30 8.52 9.58
CA PRO A 222 -1.49 8.12 10.33
C PRO A 222 -1.15 7.17 11.48
N PHE A 223 -1.97 7.19 12.53
CA PHE A 223 -1.83 6.26 13.65
C PHE A 223 -3.19 5.84 14.24
N LEU A 224 -3.21 4.69 14.92
CA LEU A 224 -4.39 4.20 15.63
C LEU A 224 -4.72 5.08 16.83
N VAL A 225 -5.98 5.53 16.91
CA VAL A 225 -6.54 6.22 18.08
C VAL A 225 -7.18 5.22 19.04
N THR A 226 -7.81 4.19 18.50
CA THR A 226 -8.43 3.12 19.27
C THR A 226 -8.05 1.78 18.69
N LYS A 227 -8.02 0.74 19.53
CA LYS A 227 -8.03 -0.64 19.06
C LYS A 227 -9.38 -0.98 18.42
N MET A 228 -9.43 -2.10 17.72
CA MET A 228 -10.69 -2.61 17.16
C MET A 228 -11.67 -2.93 18.30
N ALA A 229 -12.90 -2.42 18.20
CA ALA A 229 -13.94 -2.59 19.22
C ALA A 229 -15.32 -2.75 18.58
N PRO A 230 -16.30 -3.39 19.27
CA PRO A 230 -17.68 -3.45 18.80
C PRO A 230 -18.23 -2.06 18.45
N TYR A 231 -18.96 -2.00 17.33
CA TYR A 231 -19.57 -0.78 16.83
C TYR A 231 -21.08 -0.92 16.80
N TYR A 232 -21.77 0.06 17.41
CA TYR A 232 -23.22 0.17 17.40
C TYR A 232 -23.62 1.43 16.66
N GLU A 233 -24.57 1.33 15.74
CA GLU A 233 -25.15 2.50 15.09
C GLU A 233 -25.83 3.40 16.12
N ARG A 234 -25.52 4.70 16.03
CA ARG A 234 -26.08 5.75 16.87
C ARG A 234 -26.73 6.81 15.98
#